data_AF-A0A533BFH1-F1
#
_entry.id   AF-A0A533BFH1-F1
#
_cell.length_a   1.000
_cell.length_b   1.000
_cell.length_c   1.000
_cell.angle_alpha   90.00
_cell.angle_beta   90.00
_cell.angle_gamma   90.00
#
_symmetry.space_group_name_H-M   'P 1'
#
loop_
_entity.id
_entity.type
_entity.pdbx_description
1 polymer ?
#
loop_
_entity_poly.entity_id
_entity_poly.type
_entity_poly.pdbx_seq_one_letter_code
_entity_poly.pdbx_strand_id
1 'polypeptide(L)'
;MFSFASSSAIVGRLIELEYDGLPKDFLQQLRARVIALTKEEILAAAKKHFNPERLTVVAVGAGEALPKLLSGFGEVKEIKLAPEG
;
A
#
# COMPACT_ATOMS: atom_id res chain seq x y z
N MET A 1 -1.15 -14.74 -4.40
CA MET A 1 -0.24 -14.29 -5.47
C MET A 1 1.03 -15.12 -5.42
N PHE A 2 1.34 -15.91 -6.46
CA PHE A 2 2.65 -16.58 -6.60
C PHE A 2 3.54 -15.64 -7.42
N SER A 3 4.52 -14.98 -6.77
CA SER A 3 5.41 -13.99 -7.40
C SER A 3 6.69 -14.61 -7.98
N PHE A 4 6.68 -15.89 -8.33
CA PHE A 4 7.86 -16.61 -8.82
C PHE A 4 7.60 -17.14 -10.23
N ALA A 5 7.34 -16.22 -11.16
CA ALA A 5 6.97 -16.53 -12.53
C ALA A 5 8.16 -17.02 -13.39
N SER A 6 9.41 -16.88 -12.91
CA SER A 6 10.62 -17.39 -13.57
C SER A 6 11.83 -17.42 -12.62
N SER A 7 12.89 -18.14 -12.99
CA SER A 7 14.17 -18.14 -12.27
C SER A 7 14.78 -16.74 -12.16
N SER A 8 14.63 -15.92 -13.20
CA SER A 8 15.10 -14.52 -13.17
C SER A 8 14.35 -13.67 -12.14
N ALA A 9 13.05 -13.87 -11.97
CA ALA A 9 12.25 -13.18 -10.95
C ALA A 9 12.66 -13.59 -9.52
N ILE A 10 12.99 -14.88 -9.32
CA ILE A 10 13.50 -15.38 -8.04
C ILE A 10 14.85 -14.71 -7.70
N VAL A 11 15.78 -14.69 -8.66
CA VAL A 11 17.10 -14.06 -8.46
C VAL A 11 16.97 -12.56 -8.21
N GLY A 12 16.15 -11.86 -9.00
CA GLY A 12 15.90 -10.42 -8.80
C GLY A 12 15.39 -10.11 -7.40
N ARG A 13 14.45 -10.92 -6.89
CA ARG A 13 13.95 -10.75 -5.52
C ARG A 13 15.01 -10.97 -4.45
N LEU A 14 15.90 -11.95 -4.63
CA LEU A 14 16.99 -12.20 -3.68
C LEU A 14 18.01 -11.04 -3.68
N ILE A 15 18.29 -10.45 -4.85
CA ILE A 15 19.16 -9.27 -4.98
C ILE A 15 18.53 -8.08 -4.25
N GLU A 16 17.23 -7.82 -4.43
CA GLU A 16 16.53 -6.74 -3.72
C GLU A 16 16.65 -6.90 -2.19
N LEU A 17 16.40 -8.11 -1.67
CA LEU A 17 16.46 -8.36 -0.23
C LEU A 17 17.88 -8.15 0.34
N GLU A 18 18.91 -8.60 -0.37
CA GLU A 18 20.30 -8.38 0.03
C GLU A 18 20.66 -6.89 -0.04
N TYR A 19 20.22 -6.19 -1.09
CA TYR A 19 20.43 -4.75 -1.25
C TYR A 19 19.79 -3.94 -0.11
N ASP A 20 18.57 -4.31 0.29
CA ASP A 20 17.85 -3.73 1.44
C ASP A 20 18.46 -4.12 2.80
N GLY A 21 19.49 -4.98 2.82
CA GLY A 21 20.16 -5.46 4.03
C GLY A 21 19.33 -6.42 4.87
N LEU A 22 18.34 -7.09 4.26
CA LEU A 22 17.45 -8.02 4.96
C LEU A 22 18.11 -9.38 5.16
N PRO A 23 17.75 -10.13 6.22
CA PRO A 23 18.29 -11.47 6.46
C PRO A 23 18.02 -12.43 5.30
N LYS A 24 18.94 -13.37 5.06
CA LYS A 24 18.82 -14.36 3.97
C LYS A 24 17.58 -15.27 4.07
N ASP A 25 17.07 -15.44 5.28
CA ASP A 25 15.87 -16.22 5.59
C ASP A 25 14.63 -15.33 5.76
N PHE A 26 14.68 -14.06 5.36
CA PHE A 26 13.60 -13.09 5.53
C PHE A 26 12.27 -13.59 4.97
N LEU A 27 12.26 -14.24 3.80
CA LEU A 27 11.02 -14.76 3.20
C LEU A 27 10.40 -15.91 4.02
N GLN A 28 11.23 -16.77 4.61
CA GLN A 28 10.81 -17.84 5.51
C GLN A 28 10.25 -17.25 6.81
N GLN A 29 10.94 -16.29 7.40
CA GLN A 29 10.48 -15.58 8.59
C GLN A 29 9.18 -14.81 8.33
N LEU A 30 9.08 -14.12 7.19
CA LEU A 30 7.88 -13.37 6.80
C LEU A 30 6.66 -14.30 6.75
N ARG A 31 6.78 -15.45 6.08
CA ARG A 31 5.69 -16.44 6.03
C ARG A 31 5.31 -16.92 7.43
N ALA A 32 6.28 -17.29 8.25
CA ALA A 32 6.02 -17.79 9.61
C ALA A 32 5.30 -16.74 10.46
N ARG A 33 5.78 -15.48 10.41
CA ARG A 33 5.19 -14.35 11.14
C ARG A 33 3.78 -14.03 10.66
N VAL A 34 3.54 -14.01 9.35
CA VAL A 34 2.20 -13.75 8.79
C VAL A 34 1.19 -14.81 9.22
N ILE A 35 1.58 -16.09 9.23
CA ILE A 35 0.70 -17.19 9.69
C ILE A 35 0.40 -17.08 11.18
N ALA A 36 1.35 -16.58 11.98
CA ALA A 36 1.20 -16.46 13.42
C ALA A 36 0.39 -15.23 13.87
N LEU A 37 0.03 -14.31 12.97
CA LEU A 37 -0.68 -13.07 13.32
C LEU A 37 -2.03 -13.35 13.98
N THR A 38 -2.28 -12.65 15.09
CA THR A 38 -3.55 -12.67 15.82
C THR A 38 -4.43 -11.46 15.45
N LYS A 39 -5.72 -11.54 15.78
CA LYS A 39 -6.66 -10.42 15.55
C LYS A 39 -6.30 -9.20 16.38
N GLU A 40 -5.83 -9.42 17.59
CA GLU A 40 -5.46 -8.42 18.57
C GLU A 40 -4.24 -7.63 18.08
N GLU A 41 -3.23 -8.31 17.54
CA GLU A 41 -2.05 -7.68 16.95
C GLU A 41 -2.40 -6.84 15.71
N ILE A 42 -3.27 -7.34 14.84
CA ILE A 42 -3.77 -6.60 13.67
C ILE A 42 -4.51 -5.34 14.12
N LEU A 43 -5.40 -5.45 15.11
CA LEU A 43 -6.15 -4.31 15.64
C LEU A 43 -5.22 -3.29 16.30
N ALA A 44 -4.20 -3.73 17.04
CA ALA A 44 -3.21 -2.86 17.65
C ALA A 44 -2.39 -2.10 16.60
N ALA A 45 -1.94 -2.80 15.54
CA ALA A 45 -1.24 -2.18 14.43
C ALA A 45 -2.11 -1.16 13.70
N ALA A 46 -3.38 -1.48 13.44
CA ALA A 46 -4.34 -0.56 12.83
C ALA A 46 -4.50 0.71 13.69
N LYS A 47 -4.76 0.58 14.99
CA LYS A 47 -4.87 1.74 15.90
C LYS A 47 -3.60 2.59 15.95
N LYS A 48 -2.42 1.97 15.82
CA LYS A 48 -1.12 2.66 15.89
C LYS A 48 -0.77 3.39 14.59
N HIS A 49 -1.07 2.81 13.44
CA HIS A 49 -0.54 3.27 12.15
C HIS A 49 -1.61 3.86 11.23
N PHE A 50 -2.88 3.50 11.39
CA PHE A 50 -3.98 4.06 10.63
C PHE A 50 -4.56 5.27 11.38
N ASN A 51 -4.24 6.47 10.88
CA ASN A 51 -4.76 7.73 11.41
C ASN A 51 -5.77 8.33 10.41
N PRO A 52 -7.09 8.24 10.68
CA PRO A 52 -8.13 8.77 9.79
C PRO A 52 -7.98 10.27 9.51
N GLU A 53 -7.47 11.05 10.45
CA GLU A 53 -7.27 12.50 10.31
C GLU A 53 -6.16 12.87 9.29
N ARG A 54 -5.31 11.90 8.93
CA ARG A 54 -4.23 12.08 7.95
C ARG A 54 -4.53 11.36 6.62
N LEU A 55 -5.75 10.88 6.43
CA LEU A 55 -6.13 10.14 5.23
C LEU A 55 -6.33 11.10 4.05
N THR A 56 -5.68 10.81 2.93
CA THR A 56 -5.86 11.56 1.68
C THR A 56 -6.64 10.71 0.69
N VAL A 57 -7.78 11.23 0.21
CA VAL A 57 -8.60 10.59 -0.82
C VAL A 57 -8.33 11.28 -2.15
N VAL A 58 -7.93 10.51 -3.16
CA VAL A 58 -7.77 10.98 -4.54
C VAL A 58 -8.75 10.21 -5.42
N ALA A 59 -9.59 10.92 -6.16
CA ALA A 59 -10.52 10.34 -7.12
C ALA A 59 -10.29 10.97 -8.50
N VAL A 60 -10.40 10.15 -9.55
CA VAL A 60 -10.21 10.55 -10.94
C VAL A 60 -11.46 10.17 -11.72
N GLY A 61 -12.01 11.11 -12.48
CA GLY A 61 -13.28 10.94 -13.18
C GLY A 61 -13.88 12.27 -13.62
N ALA A 62 -15.20 12.26 -13.86
CA ALA A 62 -15.92 13.44 -14.32
C ALA A 62 -15.95 14.54 -13.24
N GLY A 63 -15.39 15.72 -13.56
CA GLY A 63 -15.21 16.82 -12.63
C GLY A 63 -16.50 17.35 -12.00
N GLU A 64 -17.65 17.20 -12.66
CA GLU A 64 -18.95 17.65 -12.14
C GLU A 64 -19.53 16.71 -11.06
N ALA A 65 -19.22 15.41 -11.14
CA ALA A 65 -19.80 14.41 -10.24
C ALA A 65 -19.01 14.25 -8.93
N LEU A 66 -17.68 14.42 -9.01
CA LEU A 66 -16.77 14.13 -7.91
C LEU A 66 -16.92 15.06 -6.69
N PRO A 67 -17.10 16.39 -6.83
CA PRO A 67 -17.21 17.27 -5.66
C PRO A 67 -18.38 16.91 -4.75
N LYS A 68 -19.54 16.59 -5.32
CA LYS A 68 -20.73 16.20 -4.56
C LYS A 68 -20.58 14.85 -3.85
N LEU A 69 -19.84 13.91 -4.45
CA LEU A 69 -19.58 12.60 -3.85
C LEU A 69 -18.51 12.70 -2.75
N LEU A 70 -17.49 13.54 -2.95
CA LEU A 70 -16.35 13.65 -2.05
C LEU A 70 -16.59 14.57 -0.86
N SER A 71 -17.58 15.48 -0.92
CA SER A 71 -17.90 16.39 0.18
C SER A 71 -18.28 15.68 1.48
N GLY A 72 -18.69 14.41 1.42
CA GLY A 72 -18.94 13.58 2.61
C GLY A 72 -17.67 13.12 3.34
N PHE A 73 -16.49 13.25 2.71
CA PHE A 73 -15.20 12.82 3.26
C PHE A 73 -14.32 13.98 3.73
N GLY A 74 -14.70 15.23 3.43
CA GLY A 74 -13.98 16.42 3.84
C GLY A 74 -14.01 17.53 2.79
N GLU A 75 -13.15 18.52 2.98
CA GLU A 75 -12.95 19.61 2.01
C GLU A 75 -12.39 19.05 0.69
N VAL A 76 -13.05 19.38 -0.42
CA VAL A 76 -12.64 18.93 -1.75
C VAL A 76 -11.78 20.00 -2.42
N LYS A 77 -10.57 19.62 -2.81
CA LYS A 77 -9.66 20.45 -3.62
C LYS A 77 -9.55 19.88 -5.03
N GLU A 78 -9.98 20.66 -6.01
CA GLU A 78 -9.86 20.27 -7.43
C GLU A 78 -8.44 20.56 -7.94
N ILE A 79 -7.82 19.55 -8.56
CA ILE A 79 -6.53 19.69 -9.25
C ILE A 79 -6.82 19.70 -10.75
N LYS A 80 -6.66 20.87 -11.39
CA LYS A 80 -6.75 20.99 -12.84
C LYS A 80 -5.46 20.52 -13.48
N LEU A 81 -5.54 19.48 -14.31
CA LEU A 81 -4.42 19.02 -15.12
C LEU A 81 -4.21 20.01 -16.28
N ALA A 82 -2.97 20.43 -16.50
CA ALA A 82 -2.63 21.14 -17.73
C ALA A 82 -2.75 20.18 -18.93
N PRO A 83 -3.18 20.64 -20.12
CA PRO A 83 -3.17 19.80 -21.31
C PRO A 83 -1.74 19.34 -21.59
N GLU A 84 -1.56 18.04 -21.85
CA GLU A 84 -0.30 17.53 -22.38
C GLU A 84 -0.08 18.15 -23.77
N GLY A 85 1.09 18.77 -23.97
CA GLY A 85 1.47 19.43 -25.21
C GLY A 85 1.79 18.45 -26.34
#